data_AF-A0A951E646-F1
#
_entry.id   AF-A0A951E646-F1
#
_cell.length_a   1.000
_cell.length_b   1.000
_cell.length_c   1.000
_cell.angle_alpha   90.00
_cell.angle_beta   90.00
_cell.angle_gamma   90.00
#
_symmetry.space_group_name_H-M   'P 1'
#
loop_
_entity.id
_entity.type
_entity.pdbx_description
1 polymer ?
#
loop_
_entity_poly.entity_id
_entity_poly.type
_entity_poly.pdbx_seq_one_letter_code
_entity_poly.pdbx_strand_id
1 'polypeptide(L)'
;MDGVRELARLVLPTQFGEFQARAFEVSSGLVYLALIKGDVGGGGTVLTRLHSECLTGDALGSLRCDCGVQLRLALRRIATEGRGLLLYATGHEGRGVGLVNKLLAYVEQDRGADTLDANRRLGLPVDARNYDDAAAVLHAVCVGSVRLLTNNPAKVKGLRAAGIAVERIEPLQTAAHHRNLSYLRTKQRRFGHVEPLGHLPDAAPSTPPDVTGLLGKLEPPAGRPYVVLTYALTLDGRIATAVGDSMRFSGQEQRCVSHALRAACDAVMVGVGTVLRDDPQLIVGLVPGISPLRIVLDSTLRMPSTARMLDGGPVTVVLTTDRAAESDRERLQALGAGIRVVPASPAGVDLPAALGVLREIGVRTLLVEGGARVITSLLGDRLVDRLIVGTSAKIVGAGAEAVGDLGIARLTQDISLHNRCMHVTADDVITAWDVA
;
A
#
# COMPACT_ATOMS: atom_id res chain seq x y z
N MET A 1 7.36 -14.62 35.80
CA MET A 1 7.34 -14.51 34.33
C MET A 1 8.01 -15.77 33.81
N ASP A 2 7.37 -16.91 34.05
CA ASP A 2 7.98 -18.20 33.72
C ASP A 2 7.57 -18.55 32.29
N GLY A 3 8.54 -18.62 31.39
CA GLY A 3 8.32 -19.11 30.03
C GLY A 3 8.56 -18.14 28.87
N VAL A 4 9.13 -16.95 29.08
CA VAL A 4 9.59 -16.07 27.97
C VAL A 4 11.03 -15.62 28.22
N ARG A 5 11.93 -15.89 27.28
CA ARG A 5 13.35 -15.52 27.34
C ARG A 5 13.74 -14.66 26.15
N GLU A 6 14.23 -13.44 26.39
CA GLU A 6 14.77 -12.59 25.33
C GLU A 6 16.14 -13.14 24.88
N LEU A 7 16.28 -13.45 23.59
CA LEU A 7 17.48 -14.03 22.99
C LEU A 7 18.38 -13.00 22.31
N ALA A 8 17.78 -11.96 21.71
CA ALA A 8 18.53 -10.97 20.94
C ALA A 8 17.80 -9.62 20.90
N ARG A 9 18.58 -8.54 20.81
CA ARG A 9 18.11 -7.16 20.62
C ARG A 9 19.05 -6.41 19.69
N LEU A 10 18.50 -5.81 18.63
CA LEU A 10 19.25 -4.99 17.67
C LEU A 10 18.37 -3.93 17.00
N VAL A 11 19.00 -2.98 16.33
CA VAL A 11 18.32 -2.11 15.36
C VAL A 11 18.28 -2.82 14.02
N LEU A 12 17.09 -2.96 13.45
CA LEU A 12 16.86 -3.56 12.14
C LEU A 12 16.44 -2.47 11.14
N PRO A 13 17.33 -2.03 10.24
CA PRO A 13 16.94 -1.15 9.14
C PRO A 13 16.10 -1.93 8.13
N THR A 14 14.98 -1.34 7.71
CA THR A 14 14.09 -1.92 6.69
C THR A 14 13.72 -0.86 5.65
N GLN A 15 13.14 -1.28 4.53
CA GLN A 15 12.55 -0.36 3.56
C GLN A 15 11.41 0.52 4.13
N PHE A 16 10.87 0.15 5.30
CA PHE A 16 9.82 0.92 5.99
C PHE A 16 10.38 1.83 7.10
N GLY A 17 11.71 1.95 7.19
CA GLY A 17 12.42 2.64 8.25
C GLY A 17 13.05 1.71 9.27
N GLU A 18 13.65 2.29 10.30
CA GLU A 18 14.33 1.56 11.37
C GLU A 18 13.35 1.11 12.47
N PHE A 19 13.56 -0.11 12.95
CA PHE A 19 12.83 -0.74 14.06
C PHE A 19 13.80 -1.31 15.09
N GLN A 20 13.42 -1.29 16.36
CA GLN A 20 14.07 -2.13 17.36
C GLN A 20 13.54 -3.56 17.23
N ALA A 21 14.40 -4.49 16.85
CA ALA A 21 14.11 -5.91 16.76
C ALA A 21 14.47 -6.61 18.07
N ARG A 22 13.52 -7.36 18.64
CA ARG A 22 13.71 -8.17 19.86
C ARG A 22 13.20 -9.59 19.60
N ALA A 23 14.05 -10.59 19.82
CA ALA A 23 13.71 -11.99 19.64
C ALA A 23 13.45 -12.66 21.00
N PHE A 24 12.40 -13.47 21.09
CA PHE A 24 11.98 -14.15 22.31
C PHE A 24 11.76 -15.62 22.05
N GLU A 25 12.30 -16.49 22.90
CA GLU A 25 11.91 -17.88 22.98
C GLU A 25 10.81 -18.03 24.02
N VAL A 26 9.76 -18.77 23.67
CA VAL A 26 8.61 -19.05 24.55
C VAL A 26 8.62 -20.50 25.04
N SER A 27 7.77 -20.83 26.00
CA SER A 27 7.69 -22.17 26.63
C SER A 27 7.41 -23.30 25.62
N SER A 28 6.75 -23.01 24.51
CA SER A 28 6.53 -23.95 23.41
C SER A 28 7.78 -24.25 22.58
N GLY A 29 8.91 -23.58 22.85
CA GLY A 29 10.15 -23.67 22.06
C GLY A 29 10.12 -22.84 20.77
N LEU A 30 9.00 -22.16 20.49
CA LEU A 30 8.88 -21.25 19.35
C LEU A 30 9.62 -19.94 19.60
N VAL A 31 10.00 -19.28 18.51
CA VAL A 31 10.66 -17.97 18.55
C VAL A 31 9.70 -16.89 18.05
N TYR A 32 9.60 -15.79 18.79
CA TYR A 32 8.81 -14.63 18.40
C TYR A 32 9.73 -13.46 18.13
N LEU A 33 9.50 -12.75 17.02
CA LEU A 33 10.24 -11.53 16.70
C LEU A 33 9.32 -10.32 16.84
N ALA A 34 9.64 -9.44 17.78
CA ALA A 34 8.99 -8.15 17.93
C ALA A 34 9.78 -7.07 17.18
N LEU A 35 9.14 -6.39 16.23
CA LEU A 35 9.65 -5.19 15.56
C LEU A 35 8.93 -3.97 16.13
N ILE A 36 9.67 -3.12 16.84
CA ILE A 36 9.13 -2.03 17.65
C ILE A 36 9.54 -0.69 17.04
N LYS A 37 8.57 0.22 16.89
CA LYS A 37 8.77 1.62 16.49
C LYS A 37 8.36 2.52 17.65
N GLY A 38 9.23 3.46 18.03
CA GLY A 38 9.00 4.37 19.14
C GLY A 38 8.99 3.68 20.52
N ASP A 39 8.56 4.42 21.55
CA ASP A 39 8.39 3.87 22.90
C ASP A 39 7.00 3.25 23.07
N VAL A 40 6.97 1.93 23.17
CA VAL A 40 5.74 1.15 23.39
C VAL A 40 5.46 0.86 24.87
N GLY A 41 6.38 1.22 25.76
CA GLY A 41 6.17 1.21 27.21
C GLY A 41 5.24 2.35 27.66
N GLY A 42 4.91 2.39 28.96
CA GLY A 42 4.23 3.54 29.58
C GLY A 42 2.69 3.48 29.67
N GLY A 43 2.08 2.32 29.42
CA GLY A 43 0.67 2.07 29.79
C GLY A 43 -0.41 2.57 28.82
N GLY A 44 -0.05 3.22 27.72
CA GLY A 44 -0.99 3.61 26.66
C GLY A 44 -1.18 2.53 25.59
N THR A 45 -2.37 2.45 24.98
CA THR A 45 -2.69 1.50 23.91
C THR A 45 -1.74 1.62 22.71
N VAL A 46 -1.23 0.48 22.21
CA VAL A 46 -0.20 0.43 21.15
C VAL A 46 -0.79 -0.10 19.84
N LEU A 47 -0.50 0.56 18.71
CA LEU A 47 -0.83 0.04 17.38
C LEU A 47 -0.04 -1.24 17.12
N THR A 48 -0.74 -2.38 17.08
CA THR A 48 -0.09 -3.69 17.13
C THR A 48 -0.54 -4.59 15.99
N ARG A 49 0.41 -5.26 15.32
CA ARG A 49 0.14 -6.36 14.40
C ARG A 49 0.68 -7.66 14.97
N LEU A 50 -0.20 -8.57 15.35
CA LEU A 50 0.16 -9.98 15.54
C LEU A 50 0.19 -10.68 14.17
N HIS A 51 1.36 -10.84 13.59
CA HIS A 51 1.53 -11.49 12.29
C HIS A 51 1.73 -13.00 12.46
N SER A 52 0.94 -13.78 11.73
CA SER A 52 1.11 -15.24 11.68
C SER A 52 2.09 -15.55 10.58
N GLU A 53 3.13 -16.33 10.89
CA GLU A 53 4.11 -16.78 9.91
C GLU A 53 3.47 -17.30 8.62
N CYS A 54 4.00 -16.86 7.49
CA CYS A 54 3.61 -17.34 6.17
C CYS A 54 4.79 -17.23 5.21
N LEU A 55 5.71 -18.19 5.20
CA LEU A 55 6.92 -18.17 4.37
C LEU A 55 6.59 -17.84 2.91
N THR A 56 5.60 -18.53 2.35
CA THR A 56 5.22 -18.36 0.95
C THR A 56 4.72 -16.94 0.64
N GLY A 57 4.01 -16.30 1.57
CA GLY A 57 3.46 -14.96 1.36
C GLY A 57 4.47 -13.87 1.71
N ASP A 58 5.16 -14.04 2.82
CA ASP A 58 6.03 -13.03 3.44
C ASP A 58 7.36 -12.91 2.70
N ALA A 59 8.04 -14.03 2.44
CA ALA A 59 9.35 -14.06 1.81
C ALA A 59 9.29 -14.30 0.30
N LEU A 60 8.39 -15.18 -0.16
CA LEU A 60 8.32 -15.60 -1.58
C LEU A 60 7.28 -14.81 -2.40
N GLY A 61 6.49 -13.93 -1.77
CA GLY A 61 5.54 -13.08 -2.49
C GLY A 61 4.34 -13.81 -3.12
N SER A 62 3.99 -15.00 -2.63
CA SER A 62 2.88 -15.80 -3.15
C SER A 62 1.55 -15.04 -3.15
N LEU A 63 0.88 -15.06 -4.31
CA LEU A 63 -0.41 -14.43 -4.55
C LEU A 63 -1.61 -15.33 -4.20
N ARG A 64 -1.37 -16.54 -3.65
CA ARG A 64 -2.44 -17.44 -3.19
C ARG A 64 -3.07 -16.98 -1.86
N CYS A 65 -2.36 -16.13 -1.13
CA CYS A 65 -2.85 -15.51 0.10
C CYS A 65 -2.55 -14.01 0.09
N ASP A 66 -2.99 -13.32 1.14
CA ASP A 66 -2.80 -11.89 1.36
C ASP A 66 -1.81 -11.60 2.51
N CYS A 67 -1.19 -12.61 3.13
CA CYS A 67 -0.36 -12.47 4.32
C CYS A 67 0.81 -11.49 4.12
N GLY A 68 1.58 -11.64 3.02
CA GLY A 68 2.71 -10.76 2.74
C GLY A 68 2.29 -9.32 2.42
N VAL A 69 1.11 -9.12 1.85
CA VAL A 69 0.54 -7.77 1.64
C VAL A 69 0.16 -7.16 2.99
N GLN A 70 -0.55 -7.90 3.85
CA GLN A 70 -0.90 -7.45 5.20
C GLN A 70 0.34 -7.15 6.05
N LEU A 71 1.40 -7.95 5.96
CA LEU A 71 2.67 -7.72 6.66
C LEU A 71 3.26 -6.35 6.32
N ARG A 72 3.40 -6.08 5.01
CA ARG A 72 3.98 -4.81 4.53
C ARG A 72 3.09 -3.61 4.85
N LEU A 73 1.77 -3.75 4.71
CA LEU A 73 0.83 -2.70 5.11
C LEU A 73 0.91 -2.41 6.61
N ALA A 74 1.01 -3.43 7.45
CA ALA A 74 1.17 -3.26 8.89
C ALA A 74 2.48 -2.52 9.24
N LEU A 75 3.60 -2.90 8.63
CA LEU A 75 4.89 -2.23 8.83
C LEU A 75 4.84 -0.76 8.40
N ARG A 76 4.21 -0.46 7.24
CA ARG A 76 3.99 0.93 6.80
C ARG A 76 3.12 1.73 7.77
N ARG A 77 2.02 1.14 8.28
CA ARG A 77 1.16 1.81 9.28
C ARG A 77 1.93 2.11 10.56
N ILE A 78 2.64 1.12 11.10
CA ILE A 78 3.45 1.28 12.32
C ILE A 78 4.54 2.34 12.12
N ALA A 79 5.24 2.32 10.97
CA ALA A 79 6.24 3.33 10.64
C ALA A 79 5.63 4.74 10.54
N THR A 80 4.45 4.86 9.93
CA THR A 80 3.73 6.13 9.78
C THR A 80 3.21 6.66 11.12
N GLU A 81 2.73 5.78 12.00
CA GLU A 81 2.29 6.11 13.36
C GLU A 81 3.45 6.60 14.24
N GLY A 82 4.67 6.08 14.01
CA GLY A 82 5.84 6.39 14.82
C GLY A 82 5.87 5.69 16.18
N ARG A 83 4.75 5.12 16.64
CA ARG A 83 4.63 4.31 17.87
C ARG A 83 3.82 3.04 17.62
N GLY A 84 4.46 1.88 17.59
CA GLY A 84 3.76 0.61 17.35
C GLY A 84 4.64 -0.62 17.35
N LEU A 85 4.00 -1.80 17.23
CA LEU A 85 4.66 -3.09 17.36
C LEU A 85 4.14 -4.10 16.33
N LEU A 86 5.04 -4.77 15.63
CA LEU A 86 4.74 -6.00 14.89
C LEU A 86 5.31 -7.20 15.63
N LEU A 87 4.46 -8.14 16.02
CA LEU A 87 4.86 -9.41 16.63
C LEU A 87 4.75 -10.51 15.59
N TYR A 88 5.87 -11.03 15.12
CA TYR A 88 5.95 -12.15 14.19
C TYR A 88 5.95 -13.45 14.98
N ALA A 89 4.87 -14.22 14.86
CA ALA A 89 4.69 -15.50 15.54
C ALA A 89 5.11 -16.65 14.63
N THR A 90 6.31 -17.20 14.86
CA THR A 90 6.76 -18.44 14.21
C THR A 90 5.88 -19.62 14.64
N GLY A 91 5.86 -20.68 13.84
CA GLY A 91 5.02 -21.86 14.10
C GLY A 91 3.55 -21.66 13.75
N HIS A 92 3.14 -20.46 13.31
CA HIS A 92 1.77 -20.20 12.84
C HIS A 92 1.54 -20.52 11.36
N GLU A 93 2.57 -21.01 10.65
CA GLU A 93 2.47 -21.38 9.25
C GLU A 93 1.34 -22.39 9.01
N GLY A 94 0.54 -22.14 7.97
CA GLY A 94 -0.61 -22.97 7.62
C GLY A 94 -1.73 -22.99 8.67
N ARG A 95 -1.81 -21.99 9.57
CA ARG A 95 -2.67 -22.03 10.78
C ARG A 95 -2.17 -23.01 11.84
N GLY A 96 -0.86 -23.17 11.97
CA GLY A 96 -0.23 -24.01 12.98
C GLY A 96 0.00 -25.47 12.55
N VAL A 97 -0.28 -25.80 11.29
CA VAL A 97 -0.05 -27.15 10.74
C VAL A 97 1.33 -27.29 10.07
N GLY A 98 2.05 -26.18 9.89
CA GLY A 98 3.38 -26.14 9.29
C GLY A 98 3.37 -26.02 7.75
N LEU A 99 4.54 -25.74 7.19
CA LEU A 99 4.72 -25.44 5.76
C LEU A 99 4.33 -26.62 4.86
N VAL A 100 4.79 -27.83 5.16
CA VAL A 100 4.53 -29.01 4.33
C VAL A 100 3.03 -29.27 4.20
N ASN A 101 2.33 -29.30 5.32
CA ASN A 101 0.88 -29.52 5.37
C ASN A 101 0.09 -28.41 4.67
N LYS A 102 0.56 -27.15 4.75
CA LYS A 102 -0.01 -26.04 3.97
C LYS A 102 0.14 -26.27 2.47
N LEU A 103 1.30 -26.75 2.00
CA LEU A 103 1.52 -27.03 0.59
C LEU A 103 0.68 -28.23 0.11
N LEU A 104 0.51 -29.26 0.94
CA LEU A 104 -0.42 -30.35 0.65
C LEU A 104 -1.87 -29.85 0.55
N ALA A 105 -2.28 -28.92 1.42
CA ALA A 105 -3.60 -28.29 1.33
C ALA A 105 -3.76 -27.47 0.03
N TYR A 106 -2.69 -26.87 -0.49
CA TYR A 106 -2.71 -26.23 -1.82
C TYR A 106 -2.91 -27.24 -2.95
N VAL A 107 -2.28 -28.42 -2.88
CA VAL A 107 -2.50 -29.49 -3.88
C VAL A 107 -3.96 -29.94 -3.89
N GLU A 108 -4.59 -30.08 -2.72
CA GLU A 108 -6.01 -30.41 -2.62
C GLU A 108 -6.92 -29.27 -3.12
N GLN A 109 -6.53 -28.01 -2.91
CA GLN A 109 -7.25 -26.86 -3.46
C GLN A 109 -7.17 -26.80 -4.98
N ASP A 110 -6.02 -27.15 -5.57
CA ASP A 110 -5.85 -27.25 -7.02
C ASP A 110 -6.72 -28.35 -7.63
N ARG A 111 -7.17 -29.32 -6.81
CA ARG A 111 -8.17 -30.36 -7.15
C ARG A 111 -9.62 -29.93 -6.85
N GLY A 112 -9.84 -28.66 -6.50
CA GLY A 112 -11.16 -28.07 -6.29
C GLY A 112 -11.68 -28.05 -4.85
N ALA A 113 -10.88 -28.46 -3.85
CA ALA A 113 -11.26 -28.30 -2.45
C ALA A 113 -11.18 -26.83 -2.01
N ASP A 114 -12.05 -26.39 -1.11
CA ASP A 114 -11.81 -25.13 -0.39
C ASP A 114 -10.76 -25.34 0.72
N THR A 115 -10.29 -24.26 1.36
CA THR A 115 -9.25 -24.34 2.38
C THR A 115 -9.63 -25.20 3.59
N LEU A 116 -10.91 -25.23 3.97
CA LEU A 116 -11.38 -25.98 5.12
C LEU A 116 -11.52 -27.47 4.77
N ASP A 117 -12.07 -27.76 3.59
CA ASP A 117 -12.24 -29.11 3.08
C ASP A 117 -10.90 -29.77 2.76
N ALA A 118 -9.92 -29.01 2.26
CA ALA A 118 -8.54 -29.47 2.05
C ALA A 118 -7.91 -29.94 3.37
N ASN A 119 -8.01 -29.14 4.45
CA ASN A 119 -7.46 -29.54 5.76
C ASN A 119 -8.17 -30.78 6.31
N ARG A 120 -9.50 -30.87 6.17
CA ARG A 120 -10.29 -32.04 6.60
C ARG A 120 -9.87 -33.32 5.87
N ARG A 121 -9.66 -33.25 4.55
CA ARG A 121 -9.20 -34.40 3.73
C ARG A 121 -7.82 -34.89 4.15
N LEU A 122 -6.96 -33.99 4.61
CA LEU A 122 -5.63 -34.29 5.11
C LEU A 122 -5.62 -34.73 6.59
N GLY A 123 -6.78 -34.82 7.25
CA GLY A 123 -6.88 -35.17 8.67
C GLY A 123 -6.32 -34.10 9.62
N LEU A 124 -6.20 -32.85 9.16
CA LEU A 124 -5.57 -31.76 9.89
C LEU A 124 -6.61 -30.91 10.65
N PRO A 125 -6.22 -30.30 11.79
CA PRO A 125 -7.06 -29.32 12.46
C PRO A 125 -7.34 -28.12 11.55
N VAL A 126 -8.51 -27.52 11.73
CA VAL A 126 -8.92 -26.32 10.96
C VAL A 126 -8.07 -25.09 11.36
N ASP A 127 -7.69 -25.00 12.63
CA ASP A 127 -6.81 -23.96 13.17
C ASP A 127 -6.16 -24.48 14.46
N ALA A 128 -4.83 -24.58 14.48
CA ALA A 128 -4.06 -25.09 15.62
C ALA A 128 -3.29 -23.98 16.35
N ARG A 129 -3.56 -22.71 16.04
CA ARG A 129 -2.81 -21.59 16.62
C ARG A 129 -3.21 -21.33 18.06
N ASN A 130 -2.21 -21.14 18.92
CA ASN A 130 -2.37 -20.60 20.27
C ASN A 130 -1.86 -19.14 20.30
N TYR A 131 -2.54 -18.29 21.07
CA TYR A 131 -2.19 -16.88 21.25
C TYR A 131 -1.63 -16.56 22.64
N ASP A 132 -1.55 -17.54 23.55
CA ASP A 132 -0.99 -17.37 24.90
C ASP A 132 0.48 -16.96 24.85
N ASP A 133 1.28 -17.63 24.02
CA ASP A 133 2.69 -17.29 23.78
C ASP A 133 2.84 -15.86 23.24
N ALA A 134 1.95 -15.47 22.33
CA ALA A 134 1.95 -14.11 21.78
C ALA A 134 1.65 -13.07 22.87
N ALA A 135 0.67 -13.33 23.74
CA ALA A 135 0.34 -12.45 24.86
C ALA A 135 1.48 -12.37 25.88
N ALA A 136 2.15 -13.49 26.17
CA ALA A 136 3.30 -13.53 27.07
C ALA A 136 4.44 -12.64 26.54
N VAL A 137 4.72 -12.69 25.23
CA VAL A 137 5.73 -11.81 24.61
C VAL A 137 5.28 -10.34 24.63
N LEU A 138 4.00 -10.04 24.39
CA LEU A 138 3.47 -8.67 24.50
C LEU A 138 3.65 -8.10 25.92
N HIS A 139 3.37 -8.89 26.96
CA HIS A 139 3.63 -8.50 28.33
C HIS A 139 5.14 -8.30 28.62
N ALA A 140 6.01 -9.15 28.07
CA ALA A 140 7.47 -9.00 28.22
C ALA A 140 8.03 -7.71 27.58
N VAL A 141 7.31 -7.13 26.60
CA VAL A 141 7.61 -5.81 26.02
C VAL A 141 6.75 -4.69 26.61
N CYS A 142 6.09 -4.93 27.75
CA CYS A 142 5.26 -3.97 28.49
C CYS A 142 4.00 -3.48 27.75
N VAL A 143 3.47 -4.27 26.82
CA VAL A 143 2.24 -3.96 26.07
C VAL A 143 1.08 -4.77 26.64
N GLY A 144 0.17 -4.10 27.36
CA GLY A 144 -1.06 -4.71 27.92
C GLY A 144 -2.35 -4.36 27.15
N SER A 145 -2.32 -3.32 26.31
CA SER A 145 -3.47 -2.82 25.56
C SER A 145 -3.10 -2.48 24.12
N VAL A 146 -3.92 -2.89 23.15
CA VAL A 146 -3.62 -2.80 21.72
C VAL A 146 -4.77 -2.22 20.88
N ARG A 147 -4.39 -1.44 19.86
CA ARG A 147 -5.19 -1.25 18.64
C ARG A 147 -4.72 -2.29 17.64
N LEU A 148 -5.51 -3.34 17.44
CA LEU A 148 -5.06 -4.55 16.77
C LEU A 148 -5.33 -4.49 15.26
N LEU A 149 -4.25 -4.53 14.48
CA LEU A 149 -4.26 -4.61 13.02
C LEU A 149 -4.59 -6.04 12.54
N THR A 150 -5.87 -6.37 12.32
CA THR A 150 -6.29 -7.73 11.95
C THR A 150 -7.60 -7.77 11.17
N ASN A 151 -7.69 -8.69 10.19
CA ASN A 151 -8.95 -9.10 9.56
C ASN A 151 -9.52 -10.38 10.19
N ASN A 152 -8.80 -11.00 11.12
CA ASN A 152 -9.13 -12.30 11.70
C ASN A 152 -9.77 -12.13 13.09
N PRO A 153 -11.07 -12.37 13.27
CA PRO A 153 -11.74 -12.24 14.57
C PRO A 153 -11.24 -13.25 15.60
N ALA A 154 -10.69 -14.40 15.18
CA ALA A 154 -10.13 -15.39 16.11
C ALA A 154 -8.89 -14.84 16.85
N LYS A 155 -8.07 -13.99 16.22
CA LYS A 155 -6.93 -13.32 16.87
C LYS A 155 -7.40 -12.42 18.00
N VAL A 156 -8.49 -11.70 17.78
CA VAL A 156 -9.08 -10.79 18.77
C VAL A 156 -9.54 -11.58 19.98
N LYS A 157 -10.30 -12.67 19.76
CA LYS A 157 -10.79 -13.54 20.84
C LYS A 157 -9.63 -14.17 21.62
N GLY A 158 -8.64 -14.70 20.90
CA GLY A 158 -7.46 -15.33 21.50
C GLY A 158 -6.66 -14.38 22.39
N LEU A 159 -6.35 -13.18 21.91
CA LEU A 159 -5.60 -12.20 22.70
C LEU A 159 -6.38 -11.70 23.93
N ARG A 160 -7.70 -11.49 23.80
CA ARG A 160 -8.54 -11.14 24.95
C ARG A 160 -8.58 -12.24 26.01
N ALA A 161 -8.71 -13.49 25.58
CA ALA A 161 -8.69 -14.65 26.48
C ALA A 161 -7.33 -14.79 27.19
N ALA A 162 -6.24 -14.44 26.51
CA ALA A 162 -4.89 -14.44 27.05
C ALA A 162 -4.51 -13.17 27.84
N GLY A 163 -5.48 -12.29 28.15
CA GLY A 163 -5.29 -11.15 29.05
C GLY A 163 -4.85 -9.83 28.40
N ILE A 164 -4.80 -9.74 27.06
CA ILE A 164 -4.48 -8.50 26.34
C ILE A 164 -5.77 -7.71 26.05
N ALA A 165 -5.81 -6.45 26.48
CA ALA A 165 -6.92 -5.56 26.17
C ALA A 165 -6.88 -5.15 24.68
N VAL A 166 -7.90 -5.56 23.91
CA VAL A 166 -8.07 -5.13 22.50
C VAL A 166 -9.12 -4.01 22.45
N GLU A 167 -8.66 -2.77 22.54
CA GLU A 167 -9.49 -1.55 22.60
C GLU A 167 -10.17 -1.26 21.27
N ARG A 168 -9.44 -1.49 20.16
CA ARG A 168 -9.91 -1.23 18.81
C ARG A 168 -9.40 -2.31 17.87
N ILE A 169 -10.26 -2.75 16.97
CA ILE A 169 -9.89 -3.58 15.83
C ILE A 169 -9.71 -2.64 14.64
N GLU A 170 -8.52 -2.63 14.06
CA GLU A 170 -8.22 -1.89 12.85
C GLU A 170 -8.04 -2.88 11.69
N PRO A 171 -8.99 -2.95 10.73
CA PRO A 171 -8.85 -3.84 9.59
C PRO A 171 -7.61 -3.53 8.75
N LEU A 172 -7.02 -4.58 8.17
CA LEU A 172 -5.97 -4.50 7.16
C LEU A 172 -6.52 -5.03 5.84
N GLN A 173 -7.51 -4.35 5.28
CA GLN A 173 -8.14 -4.82 4.05
C GLN A 173 -7.15 -4.74 2.89
N THR A 174 -7.02 -5.84 2.16
CA THR A 174 -6.17 -5.92 0.97
C THR A 174 -7.05 -5.92 -0.26
N ALA A 175 -6.57 -5.35 -1.37
CA ALA A 175 -7.22 -5.52 -2.65
C ALA A 175 -7.24 -7.01 -3.02
N ALA A 176 -8.40 -7.52 -3.44
CA ALA A 176 -8.48 -8.90 -3.93
C ALA A 176 -7.70 -9.03 -5.24
N HIS A 177 -7.11 -10.20 -5.47
CA HIS A 177 -6.44 -10.58 -6.71
C HIS A 177 -7.10 -11.83 -7.30
N HIS A 178 -7.09 -12.01 -8.63
CA HIS A 178 -7.75 -13.15 -9.26
C HIS A 178 -7.29 -14.52 -8.69
N ARG A 179 -6.02 -14.62 -8.29
CA ARG A 179 -5.43 -15.84 -7.69
C ARG A 179 -5.82 -16.11 -6.24
N ASN A 180 -6.30 -15.12 -5.49
CA ASN A 180 -6.71 -15.30 -4.09
C ASN A 180 -8.16 -14.94 -3.81
N LEU A 181 -8.93 -14.47 -4.79
CA LEU A 181 -10.33 -14.07 -4.58
C LEU A 181 -11.16 -15.19 -3.95
N SER A 182 -11.06 -16.42 -4.47
CA SER A 182 -11.75 -17.60 -3.90
C SER A 182 -11.34 -17.86 -2.45
N TYR A 183 -10.04 -17.78 -2.17
CA TYR A 183 -9.47 -17.93 -0.82
C TYR A 183 -9.98 -16.84 0.14
N LEU A 184 -9.99 -15.58 -0.27
CA LEU A 184 -10.47 -14.45 0.53
C LEU A 184 -11.98 -14.54 0.76
N ARG A 185 -12.78 -14.92 -0.25
CA ARG A 185 -14.22 -15.20 -0.11
C ARG A 185 -14.48 -16.35 0.86
N THR A 186 -13.67 -17.40 0.83
CA THR A 186 -13.78 -18.52 1.78
C THR A 186 -13.46 -18.06 3.20
N LYS A 187 -12.40 -17.25 3.39
CA LYS A 187 -12.09 -16.61 4.68
C LYS A 187 -13.23 -15.74 5.22
N GLN A 188 -13.83 -14.94 4.36
CA GLN A 188 -14.97 -14.10 4.73
C GLN A 188 -16.17 -14.97 5.14
N ARG A 189 -16.62 -15.86 4.25
CA ARG A 189 -17.85 -16.65 4.43
C ARG A 189 -17.75 -17.69 5.54
N ARG A 190 -16.60 -18.36 5.69
CA ARG A 190 -16.44 -19.48 6.62
C ARG A 190 -15.73 -19.11 7.93
N PHE A 191 -14.93 -18.05 7.93
CA PHE A 191 -14.13 -17.64 9.09
C PHE A 191 -14.43 -16.20 9.57
N GLY A 192 -15.45 -15.55 9.00
CA GLY A 192 -15.89 -14.21 9.41
C GLY A 192 -14.84 -13.12 9.22
N HIS A 193 -13.89 -13.30 8.29
CA HIS A 193 -12.89 -12.27 8.01
C HIS A 193 -13.51 -11.06 7.31
N VAL A 194 -12.90 -9.89 7.48
CA VAL A 194 -13.30 -8.64 6.78
C VAL A 194 -13.18 -8.82 5.26
N GLU A 195 -14.12 -8.24 4.52
CA GLU A 195 -14.17 -8.29 3.05
C GLU A 195 -12.95 -7.56 2.43
N PRO A 196 -12.34 -8.11 1.35
CA PRO A 196 -11.28 -7.41 0.63
C PRO A 196 -11.80 -6.18 -0.12
N LEU A 197 -10.89 -5.28 -0.48
CA LEU A 197 -11.22 -4.06 -1.23
C LEU A 197 -11.22 -4.29 -2.74
N GLY A 198 -12.00 -3.46 -3.43
CA GLY A 198 -12.07 -3.40 -4.89
C GLY A 198 -12.95 -4.48 -5.52
N HIS A 199 -13.27 -4.29 -6.79
CA HIS A 199 -13.97 -5.26 -7.62
C HIS A 199 -13.00 -5.79 -8.68
N LEU A 200 -12.87 -7.11 -8.79
CA LEU A 200 -12.12 -7.74 -9.87
C LEU A 200 -13.04 -7.89 -11.08
N PRO A 201 -12.63 -7.48 -12.29
CA PRO A 201 -13.39 -7.81 -13.49
C PRO A 201 -13.37 -9.33 -13.73
N ASP A 202 -14.41 -9.84 -14.40
CA ASP A 202 -14.64 -11.28 -14.60
C ASP A 202 -13.52 -11.99 -15.39
N ALA A 203 -12.68 -11.23 -16.12
CA ALA A 203 -11.49 -11.73 -16.81
C ALA A 203 -10.29 -10.82 -16.55
N ALA A 204 -9.25 -11.36 -15.89
CA ALA A 204 -7.94 -10.73 -15.74
C ALA A 204 -6.95 -11.36 -16.73
N PRO A 205 -6.04 -10.58 -17.34
CA PRO A 205 -4.93 -11.15 -18.10
C PRO A 205 -4.09 -12.07 -17.19
N SER A 206 -3.71 -13.24 -17.70
CA SER A 206 -3.02 -14.29 -16.94
C SER A 206 -1.62 -13.89 -16.47
N THR A 207 -1.02 -12.90 -17.16
CA THR A 207 0.30 -12.33 -16.89
C THR A 207 0.20 -10.81 -16.80
N PRO A 208 0.77 -10.16 -15.76
CA PRO A 208 0.85 -8.70 -15.68
C PRO A 208 1.68 -8.16 -16.88
N PRO A 209 1.32 -7.00 -17.44
CA PRO A 209 2.15 -6.36 -18.45
C PRO A 209 3.52 -6.04 -17.86
N ASP A 210 4.59 -6.34 -18.61
CA ASP A 210 5.94 -5.97 -18.21
C ASP A 210 6.12 -4.46 -18.40
N VAL A 211 6.21 -3.75 -17.27
CA VAL A 211 6.38 -2.29 -17.23
C VAL A 211 7.83 -1.88 -17.01
N THR A 212 8.78 -2.82 -16.99
CA THR A 212 10.20 -2.54 -16.72
C THR A 212 10.78 -1.53 -17.71
N GLY A 213 10.49 -1.71 -19.01
CA GLY A 213 10.92 -0.76 -20.04
C GLY A 213 10.28 0.62 -19.92
N LEU A 214 9.03 0.68 -19.45
CA LEU A 214 8.32 1.95 -19.22
C LEU A 214 8.90 2.69 -18.02
N LEU A 215 9.28 2.00 -16.96
CA LEU A 215 9.87 2.59 -15.75
C LEU A 215 11.32 3.05 -15.93
N GLY A 216 12.07 2.42 -16.85
CA GLY A 216 13.48 2.74 -17.05
C GLY A 216 14.35 2.31 -15.86
N LYS A 217 15.49 2.99 -15.66
CA LYS A 217 16.39 2.72 -14.54
C LYS A 217 15.94 3.51 -13.31
N LEU A 218 15.42 2.80 -12.32
CA LEU A 218 14.92 3.38 -11.07
C LEU A 218 16.08 3.72 -10.12
N GLU A 219 16.74 4.85 -10.36
CA GLU A 219 17.88 5.35 -9.58
C GLU A 219 17.47 6.61 -8.80
N PRO A 220 16.88 6.49 -7.60
CA PRO A 220 16.38 7.64 -6.85
C PRO A 220 17.52 8.59 -6.42
N PRO A 221 17.39 9.90 -6.66
CA PRO A 221 18.37 10.89 -6.20
C PRO A 221 18.54 10.91 -4.68
N ALA A 222 19.66 11.49 -4.21
CA ALA A 222 19.87 11.73 -2.79
C ALA A 222 18.80 12.70 -2.27
N GLY A 223 18.04 12.30 -1.25
CA GLY A 223 17.07 13.16 -0.57
C GLY A 223 15.65 13.18 -1.11
N ARG A 224 15.34 12.53 -2.24
CA ARG A 224 13.96 12.39 -2.76
C ARG A 224 13.71 11.04 -3.43
N PRO A 225 12.46 10.58 -3.56
CA PRO A 225 12.16 9.42 -4.40
C PRO A 225 12.41 9.70 -5.89
N TYR A 226 12.57 8.62 -6.66
CA TYR A 226 12.49 8.63 -8.12
C TYR A 226 11.03 8.85 -8.53
N VAL A 227 10.74 9.95 -9.23
CA VAL A 227 9.39 10.40 -9.58
C VAL A 227 9.06 9.98 -11.00
N VAL A 228 8.09 9.07 -11.10
CA VAL A 228 7.48 8.64 -12.35
C VAL A 228 6.16 9.38 -12.53
N LEU A 229 6.14 10.37 -13.41
CA LEU A 229 4.93 11.09 -13.77
C LEU A 229 4.17 10.32 -14.85
N THR A 230 2.88 10.05 -14.63
CA THR A 230 2.05 9.43 -15.65
C THR A 230 0.70 10.11 -15.84
N TYR A 231 0.27 10.20 -17.10
CA TYR A 231 -1.07 10.63 -17.46
C TYR A 231 -1.52 10.01 -18.79
N ALA A 232 -2.83 9.90 -18.95
CA ALA A 232 -3.49 9.45 -20.16
C ALA A 232 -4.10 10.64 -20.89
N LEU A 233 -3.97 10.71 -22.21
CA LEU A 233 -4.57 11.74 -23.04
C LEU A 233 -5.20 11.18 -24.31
N THR A 234 -6.07 11.98 -24.91
CA THR A 234 -6.59 11.78 -26.26
C THR A 234 -5.53 12.17 -27.30
N LEU A 235 -5.69 11.77 -28.55
CA LEU A 235 -4.74 12.06 -29.63
C LEU A 235 -4.48 13.58 -29.81
N ASP A 236 -5.48 14.40 -29.49
CA ASP A 236 -5.44 15.86 -29.50
C ASP A 236 -5.04 16.49 -28.13
N GLY A 237 -4.51 15.69 -27.20
CA GLY A 237 -3.82 16.18 -26.00
C GLY A 237 -4.69 16.50 -24.79
N ARG A 238 -5.92 15.97 -24.70
CA ARG A 238 -6.84 16.24 -23.58
C ARG A 238 -6.85 15.11 -22.55
N ILE A 239 -6.84 15.48 -21.27
CA ILE A 239 -6.93 14.53 -20.13
C ILE A 239 -8.34 14.43 -19.54
N ALA A 240 -9.20 15.39 -19.88
CA ALA A 240 -10.62 15.44 -19.49
C ALA A 240 -11.41 16.19 -20.56
N THR A 241 -12.70 15.89 -20.70
CA THR A 241 -13.62 16.72 -21.49
C THR A 241 -13.84 18.10 -20.84
N ALA A 242 -14.49 19.02 -21.54
CA ALA A 242 -14.86 20.34 -20.99
C ALA A 242 -15.72 20.28 -19.72
N VAL A 243 -16.49 19.20 -19.53
CA VAL A 243 -17.30 18.97 -18.31
C VAL A 243 -16.55 18.19 -17.24
N GLY A 244 -15.31 17.76 -17.50
CA GLY A 244 -14.42 17.14 -16.53
C GLY A 244 -14.36 15.60 -16.56
N ASP A 245 -14.99 14.95 -17.53
CA ASP A 245 -14.96 13.48 -17.65
C ASP A 245 -13.58 12.99 -18.12
N SER A 246 -12.93 12.15 -17.31
CA SER A 246 -11.56 11.66 -17.52
C SER A 246 -11.45 10.13 -17.57
N MET A 247 -12.30 9.41 -16.84
CA MET A 247 -12.14 7.97 -16.53
C MET A 247 -12.36 6.99 -17.71
N ARG A 248 -12.67 7.46 -18.92
CA ARG A 248 -13.08 6.60 -20.05
C ARG A 248 -12.21 6.70 -21.30
N PHE A 249 -11.08 7.41 -21.26
CA PHE A 249 -10.21 7.50 -22.44
C PHE A 249 -9.40 6.22 -22.66
N SER A 250 -8.78 5.68 -21.61
CA SER A 250 -7.88 4.52 -21.70
C SER A 250 -8.60 3.18 -21.87
N GLY A 251 -8.13 2.34 -22.80
CA GLY A 251 -8.55 0.96 -23.00
C GLY A 251 -8.20 0.03 -21.83
N GLN A 252 -8.64 -1.23 -21.91
CA GLN A 252 -8.41 -2.22 -20.83
C GLN A 252 -6.92 -2.49 -20.60
N GLU A 253 -6.13 -2.59 -21.66
CA GLU A 253 -4.69 -2.84 -21.58
C GLU A 253 -3.95 -1.68 -20.91
N GLN A 254 -4.26 -0.44 -21.28
CA GLN A 254 -3.67 0.74 -20.63
C GLN A 254 -4.03 0.81 -19.13
N ARG A 255 -5.25 0.43 -18.74
CA ARG A 255 -5.61 0.31 -17.32
C ARG A 255 -4.79 -0.79 -16.62
N CYS A 256 -4.56 -1.93 -17.26
CA CYS A 256 -3.69 -2.98 -16.71
C CYS A 256 -2.25 -2.47 -16.53
N VAL A 257 -1.73 -1.68 -17.48
CA VAL A 257 -0.41 -1.04 -17.37
C VAL A 257 -0.36 -0.06 -16.20
N SER A 258 -1.35 0.82 -16.02
CA SER A 258 -1.42 1.70 -14.83
C SER A 258 -1.40 0.89 -13.52
N HIS A 259 -2.16 -0.20 -13.45
CA HIS A 259 -2.14 -1.07 -12.27
C HIS A 259 -0.79 -1.77 -12.07
N ALA A 260 -0.08 -2.15 -13.14
CA ALA A 260 1.27 -2.72 -13.04
C ALA A 260 2.31 -1.67 -12.62
N LEU A 261 2.20 -0.43 -13.10
CA LEU A 261 3.02 0.69 -12.63
C LEU A 261 2.81 0.95 -11.14
N ARG A 262 1.55 0.96 -10.66
CA ARG A 262 1.23 1.06 -9.22
C ARG A 262 1.86 -0.08 -8.43
N ALA A 263 1.79 -1.32 -8.93
CA ALA A 263 2.37 -2.48 -8.27
C ALA A 263 3.90 -2.44 -8.18
N ALA A 264 4.54 -1.77 -9.14
CA ALA A 264 5.99 -1.63 -9.23
C ALA A 264 6.56 -0.44 -8.44
N CYS A 265 5.72 0.49 -7.98
CA CYS A 265 6.13 1.68 -7.23
C CYS A 265 5.83 1.56 -5.73
N ASP A 266 6.64 2.22 -4.89
CA ASP A 266 6.43 2.24 -3.44
C ASP A 266 5.21 3.05 -3.03
N ALA A 267 4.91 4.10 -3.79
CA ALA A 267 3.86 5.06 -3.52
C ALA A 267 3.20 5.55 -4.82
N VAL A 268 1.93 5.95 -4.72
CA VAL A 268 1.18 6.64 -5.77
C VAL A 268 0.64 7.96 -5.23
N MET A 269 0.82 9.06 -5.96
CA MET A 269 0.45 10.40 -5.55
C MET A 269 -0.56 11.04 -6.47
N VAL A 270 -1.53 11.73 -5.87
CA VAL A 270 -2.50 12.59 -6.56
C VAL A 270 -2.67 13.91 -5.81
N GLY A 271 -3.17 14.94 -6.49
CA GLY A 271 -3.66 16.15 -5.83
C GLY A 271 -5.08 15.95 -5.30
N VAL A 272 -5.46 16.69 -4.25
CA VAL A 272 -6.84 16.66 -3.72
C VAL A 272 -7.90 17.01 -4.77
N GLY A 273 -7.56 17.80 -5.79
CA GLY A 273 -8.47 18.08 -6.91
C GLY A 273 -8.91 16.81 -7.66
N THR A 274 -8.00 15.84 -7.82
CA THR A 274 -8.31 14.52 -8.39
C THR A 274 -9.22 13.73 -7.45
N VAL A 275 -8.95 13.78 -6.14
CA VAL A 275 -9.79 13.11 -5.14
C VAL A 275 -11.22 13.64 -5.13
N LEU A 276 -11.38 14.97 -5.16
CA LEU A 276 -12.70 15.62 -5.15
C LEU A 276 -13.51 15.34 -6.42
N ARG A 277 -12.84 15.12 -7.56
CA ARG A 277 -13.50 14.91 -8.84
C ARG A 277 -13.79 13.44 -9.12
N ASP A 278 -12.79 12.59 -8.92
CA ASP A 278 -12.80 11.21 -9.41
C ASP A 278 -12.97 10.18 -8.29
N ASP A 279 -12.83 10.60 -7.02
CA ASP A 279 -12.86 9.75 -5.81
C ASP A 279 -12.16 8.38 -6.01
N PRO A 280 -10.87 8.38 -6.39
CA PRO A 280 -10.18 7.16 -6.78
C PRO A 280 -9.82 6.32 -5.56
N GLN A 281 -9.70 5.00 -5.72
CA GLN A 281 -9.16 4.13 -4.67
C GLN A 281 -7.63 4.04 -4.66
N LEU A 282 -7.01 4.22 -5.84
CA LEU A 282 -5.57 4.08 -6.08
C LEU A 282 -4.98 2.74 -5.59
N ILE A 283 -5.70 1.65 -5.86
CA ILE A 283 -5.29 0.28 -5.52
C ILE A 283 -4.83 -0.49 -6.76
N VAL A 284 -4.17 -1.62 -6.52
CA VAL A 284 -3.84 -2.62 -7.54
C VAL A 284 -4.91 -3.71 -7.52
N GLY A 285 -5.88 -3.63 -8.44
CA GLY A 285 -6.89 -4.66 -8.66
C GLY A 285 -6.78 -5.43 -9.99
N LEU A 286 -6.25 -4.85 -11.07
CA LEU A 286 -6.31 -5.48 -12.40
C LEU A 286 -5.16 -6.46 -12.71
N VAL A 287 -4.09 -6.43 -11.92
CA VAL A 287 -2.89 -7.25 -12.13
C VAL A 287 -2.35 -7.77 -10.80
N PRO A 288 -1.50 -8.82 -10.81
CA PRO A 288 -0.70 -9.19 -9.65
C PRO A 288 0.12 -8.04 -9.08
N GLY A 289 -0.02 -7.76 -7.78
CA GLY A 289 0.82 -6.75 -7.15
C GLY A 289 0.36 -6.31 -5.77
N ILE A 290 1.23 -5.57 -5.10
CA ILE A 290 0.91 -4.91 -3.83
C ILE A 290 0.40 -3.52 -4.15
N SER A 291 -0.65 -3.08 -3.47
CA SER A 291 -1.08 -1.70 -3.62
C SER A 291 -0.06 -0.74 -2.97
N PRO A 292 0.33 0.33 -3.66
CA PRO A 292 1.31 1.29 -3.15
C PRO A 292 0.78 2.09 -1.96
N LEU A 293 1.67 2.79 -1.27
CA LEU A 293 1.29 3.85 -0.34
C LEU A 293 0.54 4.95 -1.10
N ARG A 294 -0.62 5.38 -0.60
CA ARG A 294 -1.44 6.41 -1.25
C ARG A 294 -1.06 7.77 -0.70
N ILE A 295 -0.63 8.69 -1.55
CA ILE A 295 -0.24 10.05 -1.18
C ILE A 295 -1.24 11.05 -1.75
N VAL A 296 -1.74 11.95 -0.91
CA VAL A 296 -2.62 13.05 -1.33
C VAL A 296 -1.95 14.39 -1.00
N LEU A 297 -1.77 15.23 -2.02
CA LEU A 297 -1.37 16.62 -1.83
C LEU A 297 -2.59 17.48 -1.53
N ASP A 298 -2.70 17.98 -0.30
CA ASP A 298 -3.84 18.77 0.14
C ASP A 298 -3.43 19.84 1.15
N SER A 299 -3.13 21.03 0.64
CA SER A 299 -2.59 22.13 1.46
C SER A 299 -3.49 22.56 2.62
N THR A 300 -4.81 22.31 2.54
CA THR A 300 -5.81 22.76 3.52
C THR A 300 -6.79 21.66 3.93
N LEU A 301 -6.47 20.38 3.71
CA LEU A 301 -7.27 19.22 4.12
C LEU A 301 -8.74 19.21 3.63
N ARG A 302 -8.95 19.57 2.37
CA ARG A 302 -10.25 19.50 1.68
C ARG A 302 -10.73 18.09 1.38
N MET A 303 -9.87 17.07 1.49
CA MET A 303 -10.24 15.68 1.24
C MET A 303 -11.46 15.29 2.11
N PRO A 304 -12.57 14.82 1.49
CA PRO A 304 -13.76 14.43 2.24
C PRO A 304 -13.48 13.25 3.18
N SER A 305 -14.15 13.22 4.33
CA SER A 305 -14.11 12.06 5.23
C SER A 305 -14.68 10.78 4.62
N THR A 306 -15.46 10.91 3.55
CA THR A 306 -16.07 9.80 2.79
C THR A 306 -15.21 9.34 1.61
N ALA A 307 -14.02 9.92 1.40
CA ALA A 307 -13.18 9.57 0.26
C ALA A 307 -12.86 8.07 0.26
N ARG A 308 -12.93 7.42 -0.90
CA ARG A 308 -12.66 5.98 -1.06
C ARG A 308 -11.21 5.60 -0.72
N MET A 309 -10.32 6.58 -0.61
CA MET A 309 -8.96 6.40 -0.12
C MET A 309 -8.87 6.22 1.40
N LEU A 310 -9.96 6.43 2.15
CA LEU A 310 -10.06 6.23 3.61
C LEU A 310 -10.79 4.92 3.95
N ASP A 311 -10.77 3.96 3.03
CA ASP A 311 -11.45 2.66 3.09
C ASP A 311 -10.82 1.62 4.03
N GLY A 312 -9.89 2.02 4.91
CA GLY A 312 -9.16 1.06 5.76
C GLY A 312 -8.20 0.14 5.01
N GLY A 313 -7.97 0.39 3.72
CA GLY A 313 -7.09 -0.37 2.84
C GLY A 313 -5.60 -0.03 2.95
N PRO A 314 -4.91 0.19 1.81
CA PRO A 314 -3.55 0.68 1.79
C PRO A 314 -3.39 1.95 2.64
N VAL A 315 -2.20 2.19 3.17
CA VAL A 315 -1.98 3.38 3.98
C VAL A 315 -2.19 4.62 3.09
N THR A 316 -2.92 5.60 3.62
CA THR A 316 -3.12 6.90 2.98
C THR A 316 -2.41 7.95 3.79
N VAL A 317 -1.48 8.66 3.17
CA VAL A 317 -0.75 9.79 3.76
C VAL A 317 -1.18 11.07 3.05
N VAL A 318 -1.59 12.07 3.82
CA VAL A 318 -1.94 13.40 3.30
C VAL A 318 -0.81 14.35 3.66
N LEU A 319 -0.18 14.91 2.63
CA LEU A 319 0.80 15.98 2.78
C LEU A 319 0.05 17.31 2.77
N THR A 320 0.12 18.03 3.88
CA THR A 320 -0.60 19.28 4.12
C THR A 320 0.33 20.37 4.62
N THR A 321 -0.21 21.57 4.87
CA THR A 321 0.56 22.73 5.33
C THR A 321 0.07 23.25 6.67
N ASP A 322 0.76 24.24 7.21
CA ASP A 322 0.33 25.03 8.37
C ASP A 322 -0.98 25.80 8.14
N ARG A 323 -1.43 25.93 6.88
CA ARG A 323 -2.73 26.51 6.51
C ARG A 323 -3.93 25.62 6.89
N ALA A 324 -3.71 24.33 7.16
CA ALA A 324 -4.77 23.42 7.55
C ALA A 324 -5.11 23.55 9.05
N ALA A 325 -6.40 23.60 9.38
CA ALA A 325 -6.86 23.65 10.76
C ALA A 325 -6.53 22.35 11.50
N GLU A 326 -6.20 22.46 12.80
CA GLU A 326 -5.88 21.30 13.63
C GLU A 326 -7.05 20.32 13.71
N SER A 327 -8.29 20.82 13.78
CA SER A 327 -9.51 20.01 13.77
C SER A 327 -9.65 19.14 12.52
N ASP A 328 -9.18 19.62 11.35
CA ASP A 328 -9.20 18.83 10.11
C ASP A 328 -8.14 17.73 10.10
N ARG A 329 -6.99 18.00 10.73
CA ARG A 329 -5.92 17.01 10.90
C ARG A 329 -6.40 15.89 11.80
N GLU A 330 -6.93 16.23 12.97
CA GLU A 330 -7.48 15.27 13.92
C GLU A 330 -8.60 14.43 13.29
N ARG A 331 -9.49 15.07 12.51
CA ARG A 331 -10.58 14.40 11.79
C ARG A 331 -10.06 13.34 10.82
N LEU A 332 -9.06 13.65 10.00
CA LEU A 332 -8.52 12.69 9.03
C LEU A 332 -7.63 11.62 9.70
N GLN A 333 -6.90 11.98 10.76
CA GLN A 333 -6.14 11.02 11.58
C GLN A 333 -7.06 10.01 12.25
N ALA A 334 -8.21 10.45 12.76
CA ALA A 334 -9.22 9.56 13.35
C ALA A 334 -9.79 8.54 12.33
N LEU A 335 -9.73 8.86 11.03
CA LEU A 335 -10.09 7.98 9.93
C LEU A 335 -8.91 7.11 9.43
N GLY A 336 -7.76 7.18 10.10
CA GLY A 336 -6.58 6.37 9.81
C GLY A 336 -5.65 6.95 8.73
N ALA A 337 -5.82 8.21 8.34
CA ALA A 337 -4.89 8.89 7.44
C ALA A 337 -3.63 9.34 8.20
N GLY A 338 -2.45 9.03 7.65
CA GLY A 338 -1.20 9.62 8.13
C GLY A 338 -1.11 11.08 7.68
N ILE A 339 -1.07 12.03 8.61
CA ILE A 339 -0.90 13.44 8.27
C ILE A 339 0.56 13.82 8.38
N ARG A 340 1.07 14.55 7.39
CA ARG A 340 2.40 15.17 7.43
C ARG A 340 2.27 16.63 7.03
N VAL A 341 2.73 17.50 7.92
CA VAL A 341 2.76 18.95 7.69
C VAL A 341 4.11 19.28 7.07
N VAL A 342 4.08 19.95 5.93
CA VAL A 342 5.27 20.42 5.20
C VAL A 342 5.14 21.92 4.91
N PRO A 343 6.24 22.61 4.57
CA PRO A 343 6.19 24.01 4.20
C PRO A 343 5.19 24.29 3.07
N ALA A 344 4.62 25.49 3.09
CA ALA A 344 3.70 25.93 2.06
C ALA A 344 4.43 26.71 0.96
N SER A 345 4.00 26.51 -0.28
CA SER A 345 4.38 27.33 -1.44
C SER A 345 3.18 28.18 -1.90
N PRO A 346 3.38 29.18 -2.78
CA PRO A 346 2.25 29.87 -3.42
C PRO A 346 1.30 28.90 -4.14
N ALA A 347 1.85 27.81 -4.70
CA ALA A 347 1.12 26.74 -5.36
C ALA A 347 0.46 25.73 -4.41
N GLY A 348 0.59 25.87 -3.08
CA GLY A 348 -0.01 25.00 -2.08
C GLY A 348 1.04 24.32 -1.22
N VAL A 349 1.23 23.02 -1.42
CA VAL A 349 2.28 22.24 -0.76
C VAL A 349 3.63 22.54 -1.44
N ASP A 350 4.70 22.71 -0.67
CA ASP A 350 6.06 22.74 -1.20
C ASP A 350 6.48 21.33 -1.66
N LEU A 351 6.67 21.14 -2.97
CA LEU A 351 6.92 19.82 -3.57
C LEU A 351 8.30 19.26 -3.21
N PRO A 352 9.41 20.03 -3.24
CA PRO A 352 10.71 19.53 -2.78
C PRO A 352 10.67 19.00 -1.34
N ALA A 353 10.10 19.76 -0.40
CA ALA A 353 9.98 19.34 0.99
C ALA A 353 9.06 18.12 1.16
N ALA A 354 7.94 18.09 0.43
CA ALA A 354 7.04 16.94 0.39
C ALA A 354 7.77 15.65 -0.06
N LEU A 355 8.55 15.72 -1.13
CA LEU A 355 9.33 14.60 -1.63
C LEU A 355 10.43 14.17 -0.63
N GLY A 356 11.04 15.12 0.09
CA GLY A 356 11.96 14.84 1.20
C GLY A 356 11.32 14.03 2.32
N VAL A 357 10.14 14.44 2.79
CA VAL A 357 9.39 13.69 3.82
C VAL A 357 9.01 12.29 3.33
N LEU A 358 8.63 12.13 2.05
CA LEU A 358 8.37 10.81 1.48
C LEU A 358 9.62 9.92 1.49
N ARG A 359 10.78 10.51 1.20
CA ARG A 359 12.05 9.79 1.27
C ARG A 359 12.38 9.32 2.69
N GLU A 360 12.15 10.15 3.69
CA GLU A 360 12.39 9.84 5.11
C GLU A 360 11.54 8.66 5.61
N ILE A 361 10.29 8.55 5.13
CA ILE A 361 9.41 7.41 5.46
C ILE A 361 9.66 6.18 4.55
N GLY A 362 10.74 6.19 3.77
CA GLY A 362 11.23 5.03 3.02
C GLY A 362 10.72 4.92 1.57
N VAL A 363 9.99 5.91 1.04
CA VAL A 363 9.57 5.90 -0.37
C VAL A 363 10.80 6.08 -1.25
N ARG A 364 11.08 5.10 -2.12
CA ARG A 364 12.16 5.16 -3.10
C ARG A 364 11.62 5.47 -4.50
N THR A 365 10.44 4.98 -4.84
CA THR A 365 9.80 5.22 -6.14
C THR A 365 8.38 5.77 -5.95
N LEU A 366 8.08 6.88 -6.63
CA LEU A 366 6.81 7.58 -6.54
C LEU A 366 6.17 7.64 -7.91
N LEU A 367 5.02 6.97 -8.07
CA LEU A 367 4.15 7.15 -9.23
C LEU A 367 3.26 8.38 -8.99
N VAL A 368 3.14 9.27 -9.96
CA VAL A 368 2.22 10.42 -9.87
C VAL A 368 1.13 10.25 -10.92
N GLU A 369 -0.10 10.04 -10.46
CA GLU A 369 -1.27 9.81 -11.31
C GLU A 369 -2.17 11.05 -11.31
N GLY A 370 -1.82 12.02 -12.15
CA GLY A 370 -2.76 13.04 -12.59
C GLY A 370 -3.00 14.24 -11.66
N GLY A 371 -3.90 15.09 -12.14
CA GLY A 371 -4.14 16.46 -11.70
C GLY A 371 -3.24 17.43 -12.47
N ALA A 372 -3.80 18.17 -13.43
CA ALA A 372 -3.05 19.11 -14.28
C ALA A 372 -2.15 20.05 -13.46
N ARG A 373 -2.63 20.53 -12.31
CA ARG A 373 -1.85 21.36 -11.38
C ARG A 373 -0.61 20.65 -10.84
N VAL A 374 -0.74 19.39 -10.42
CA VAL A 374 0.37 18.59 -9.87
C VAL A 374 1.37 18.27 -10.96
N ILE A 375 0.88 17.84 -12.13
CA ILE A 375 1.70 17.62 -13.34
C ILE A 375 2.54 18.87 -13.66
N THR A 376 1.87 20.02 -13.79
CA THR A 376 2.51 21.29 -14.16
C THR A 376 3.54 21.72 -13.13
N SER A 377 3.21 21.59 -11.83
CA SER A 377 4.12 22.00 -10.75
C SER A 377 5.37 21.11 -10.69
N LEU A 378 5.22 19.79 -10.82
CA LEU A 378 6.38 18.87 -10.82
C LEU A 378 7.30 19.08 -12.03
N LEU A 379 6.73 19.34 -13.20
CA LEU A 379 7.51 19.64 -14.41
C LEU A 379 8.20 21.01 -14.30
N GLY A 380 7.49 22.03 -13.82
CA GLY A 380 8.03 23.37 -13.60
C GLY A 380 9.19 23.39 -12.60
N ASP A 381 9.07 22.63 -11.51
CA ASP A 381 10.09 22.51 -10.47
C ASP A 381 11.23 21.52 -10.84
N ARG A 382 11.18 20.89 -12.03
CA ARG A 382 12.16 19.89 -12.51
C ARG A 382 12.32 18.71 -11.54
N LEU A 383 11.19 18.23 -11.01
CA LEU A 383 11.14 17.14 -10.02
C LEU A 383 10.75 15.79 -10.61
N VAL A 384 10.51 15.71 -11.92
CA VAL A 384 10.16 14.47 -12.63
C VAL A 384 11.43 13.82 -13.15
N ASP A 385 11.61 12.51 -12.91
CA ASP A 385 12.73 11.75 -13.46
C ASP A 385 12.31 10.95 -14.70
N ARG A 386 11.08 10.42 -14.69
CA ARG A 386 10.49 9.62 -15.77
C ARG A 386 9.09 10.12 -16.10
N LEU A 387 8.81 10.29 -17.39
CA LEU A 387 7.50 10.65 -17.91
C LEU A 387 6.91 9.47 -18.69
N ILE A 388 5.68 9.05 -18.36
CA ILE A 388 4.94 7.99 -19.06
C ILE A 388 3.59 8.54 -19.54
N VAL A 389 3.41 8.64 -20.86
CA VAL A 389 2.19 9.17 -21.48
C VAL A 389 1.48 8.07 -22.26
N GLY A 390 0.21 7.83 -21.91
CA GLY A 390 -0.66 6.95 -22.68
C GLY A 390 -1.60 7.75 -23.59
N THR A 391 -1.49 7.55 -24.90
CA THR A 391 -2.28 8.23 -25.93
C THR A 391 -3.36 7.30 -26.45
N SER A 392 -4.62 7.70 -26.28
CA SER A 392 -5.78 6.98 -26.81
C SER A 392 -6.17 7.47 -28.21
N ALA A 393 -6.67 6.57 -29.05
CA ALA A 393 -7.17 6.88 -30.40
C ALA A 393 -8.52 7.63 -30.39
N LYS A 394 -8.60 8.75 -29.65
CA LYS A 394 -9.80 9.58 -29.47
C LYS A 394 -9.46 11.05 -29.73
N ILE A 395 -10.45 11.84 -30.15
CA ILE A 395 -10.37 13.29 -30.31
C ILE A 395 -11.52 13.91 -29.52
N VAL A 396 -11.23 14.90 -28.67
CA VAL A 396 -12.21 15.55 -27.78
C VAL A 396 -12.46 17.01 -28.15
N GLY A 397 -11.48 17.67 -28.78
CA GLY A 397 -11.48 19.07 -29.11
C GLY A 397 -11.18 19.93 -27.88
N ALA A 398 -12.23 20.29 -27.14
CA ALA A 398 -12.15 21.16 -25.97
C ALA A 398 -12.15 20.36 -24.66
N GLY A 399 -11.16 20.61 -23.81
CA GLY A 399 -10.99 19.86 -22.58
C GLY A 399 -9.81 20.35 -21.74
N ALA A 400 -9.57 19.67 -20.63
CA ALA A 400 -8.43 19.97 -19.78
C ALA A 400 -7.12 19.48 -20.41
N GLU A 401 -6.10 20.32 -20.34
CA GLU A 401 -4.73 19.98 -20.73
C GLU A 401 -4.01 19.21 -19.62
N ALA A 402 -3.09 18.34 -20.00
CA ALA A 402 -2.24 17.63 -19.05
C ALA A 402 -1.29 18.57 -18.32
N VAL A 403 -0.63 19.44 -19.08
CA VAL A 403 0.41 20.37 -18.63
C VAL A 403 -0.10 21.77 -18.90
N GLY A 404 -0.18 22.59 -17.86
CA GLY A 404 -0.49 24.02 -17.99
C GLY A 404 0.74 24.84 -18.32
N ASP A 405 0.67 26.15 -18.06
CA ASP A 405 1.78 27.06 -18.34
C ASP A 405 3.01 26.76 -17.47
N LEU A 406 4.15 26.51 -18.12
CA LEU A 406 5.46 26.28 -17.50
C LEU A 406 6.34 27.54 -17.50
N GLY A 407 5.86 28.66 -18.03
CA GLY A 407 6.64 29.90 -18.18
C GLY A 407 7.76 29.81 -19.23
N ILE A 408 7.68 28.82 -20.14
CA ILE A 408 8.67 28.59 -21.19
C ILE A 408 8.33 29.47 -22.39
N ALA A 409 9.11 30.53 -22.58
CA ALA A 409 8.93 31.46 -23.70
C ALA A 409 9.83 31.15 -24.91
N ARG A 410 10.90 30.36 -24.71
CA ARG A 410 11.88 30.00 -25.76
C ARG A 410 12.15 28.50 -25.74
N LEU A 411 12.37 27.91 -26.91
CA LEU A 411 12.70 26.49 -27.06
C LEU A 411 13.96 26.08 -26.26
N THR A 412 14.92 26.99 -26.05
CA THR A 412 16.11 26.72 -25.23
C THR A 412 15.81 26.50 -23.74
N GLN A 413 14.59 26.80 -23.29
CA GLN A 413 14.13 26.60 -21.91
C GLN A 413 13.24 25.37 -21.79
N ASP A 414 13.11 24.57 -22.85
CA ASP A 414 12.24 23.40 -22.88
C ASP A 414 12.61 22.34 -21.83
N ILE A 415 11.71 21.38 -21.66
CA ILE A 415 11.97 20.16 -20.91
C ILE A 415 12.36 19.10 -21.93
N SER A 416 13.65 18.76 -21.95
CA SER A 416 14.18 17.78 -22.89
C SER A 416 13.84 16.37 -22.42
N LEU A 417 13.37 15.54 -23.36
CA LEU A 417 13.00 14.15 -23.12
C LEU A 417 13.94 13.21 -23.89
N HIS A 418 14.47 12.18 -23.23
CA HIS A 418 15.39 11.21 -23.83
C HIS A 418 15.07 9.77 -23.42
N ASN A 419 15.85 8.80 -23.92
CA ASN A 419 15.70 7.37 -23.61
C ASN A 419 14.27 6.83 -23.78
N ARG A 420 13.74 7.02 -24.99
CA ARG A 420 12.38 6.65 -25.36
C ARG A 420 12.14 5.14 -25.26
N CYS A 421 11.05 4.77 -24.61
CA CYS A 421 10.41 3.45 -24.70
C CYS A 421 9.00 3.61 -25.29
N MET A 422 8.55 2.64 -26.07
CA MET A 422 7.18 2.60 -26.61
C MET A 422 6.57 1.22 -26.35
N HIS A 423 5.32 1.22 -25.94
CA HIS A 423 4.50 0.05 -25.74
C HIS A 423 3.15 0.28 -26.42
N VAL A 424 2.90 -0.48 -27.48
CA VAL A 424 1.67 -0.36 -28.29
C VAL A 424 0.69 -1.40 -27.77
N THR A 425 -0.50 -0.95 -27.37
CA THR A 425 -1.63 -1.81 -27.01
C THR A 425 -2.56 -1.95 -28.22
N ALA A 426 -3.64 -2.72 -28.10
CA ALA A 426 -4.62 -2.85 -29.19
C ALA A 426 -5.22 -1.50 -29.65
N ASP A 427 -5.49 -0.60 -28.70
CA ASP A 427 -6.23 0.65 -28.94
C ASP A 427 -5.46 1.94 -28.60
N ASP A 428 -4.36 1.82 -27.83
CA ASP A 428 -3.63 2.94 -27.25
C ASP A 428 -2.11 2.82 -27.50
N VAL A 429 -1.39 3.94 -27.43
CA VAL A 429 0.08 3.96 -27.47
C VAL A 429 0.61 4.53 -26.16
N ILE A 430 1.42 3.75 -25.45
CA ILE A 430 2.08 4.18 -24.23
C ILE A 430 3.54 4.48 -24.56
N THR A 431 3.99 5.65 -24.16
CA THR A 431 5.33 6.15 -24.45
C THR A 431 5.97 6.60 -23.15
N ALA A 432 7.27 6.36 -23.01
CA ALA A 432 8.00 6.72 -21.81
C ALA A 432 9.35 7.34 -22.13
N TRP A 433 9.77 8.32 -21.32
CA TRP A 433 11.01 9.06 -21.48
C TRP A 433 11.62 9.41 -20.13
N ASP A 434 12.94 9.48 -20.10
CA ASP A 434 13.65 10.16 -19.02
C ASP A 434 13.56 11.67 -19.24
N VAL A 435 13.45 12.42 -18.15
CA VAL A 435 13.30 13.88 -18.15
C VAL A 435 14.60 14.53 -17.69
N ALA A 436 15.11 15.50 -18.46
CA ALA A 436 16.36 16.21 -18.18
C ALA A 436 16.18 17.61 -17.57
#